data_AF-A0A0K6IIM7-F1
#
_entry.id   AF-A0A0K6IIM7-F1
#
_cell.length_a   1.000
_cell.length_b   1.000
_cell.length_c   1.000
_cell.angle_alpha   90.00
_cell.angle_beta   90.00
_cell.angle_gamma   90.00
#
_symmetry.space_group_name_H-M   'P 1'
#
loop_
_entity.id
_entity.type
_entity.pdbx_description
1 polymer ?
#
loop_
_entity_poly.entity_id
_entity_poly.type
_entity_poly.pdbx_seq_one_letter_code
_entity_poly.pdbx_strand_id
1 'polypeptide(L)' 'MNKTCQICEKGSLKAIVEWIDVDYEGHTSKIKSRLAKCDFCGSEQADNSDVTENKRAMTAFRKQTKATSESMR' A
#
# COMPACT_ATOMS: atom_id res chain seq x y z
N MET A 1 11.81 -12.88 10.06
CA MET A 1 10.94 -13.14 11.23
C MET A 1 9.50 -13.20 10.72
N ASN A 2 8.86 -14.36 10.72
CA ASN A 2 7.45 -14.47 10.31
C ASN A 2 6.56 -14.04 11.48
N LYS A 3 5.70 -13.04 11.26
CA LYS A 3 4.80 -12.52 12.30
C LYS A 3 3.52 -13.35 12.34
N THR A 4 3.04 -13.71 13.53
CA THR A 4 1.74 -14.38 13.70
C THR A 4 0.60 -13.42 13.36
N CYS A 5 -0.42 -13.92 12.67
CA CYS A 5 -1.61 -13.16 12.31
C CYS A 5 -2.40 -12.73 13.55
N GLN A 6 -2.58 -11.42 13.73
CA GLN A 6 -3.30 -10.86 14.88
C GLN A 6 -4.84 -11.02 14.81
N ILE A 7 -5.36 -11.60 13.72
CA ILE A 7 -6.79 -11.78 13.50
C ILE A 7 -7.23 -13.21 13.83
N CYS A 8 -6.46 -14.22 13.39
CA CYS A 8 -6.80 -15.61 13.63
C CYS A 8 -5.88 -16.31 14.64
N GLU A 9 -4.74 -15.70 15.00
CA GLU A 9 -3.72 -16.21 15.91
C GLU A 9 -3.11 -17.58 15.53
N LYS A 10 -3.47 -18.12 14.37
CA LYS A 10 -3.06 -19.45 13.89
C LYS A 10 -2.05 -19.39 12.75
N GLY A 11 -2.26 -18.49 11.80
CA GLY A 11 -1.44 -18.40 10.60
C GLY A 11 -0.26 -17.44 10.72
N SER A 12 0.65 -17.55 9.77
CA SER A 12 1.78 -16.63 9.61
C SER A 12 1.48 -15.59 8.54
N LEU A 13 1.88 -14.35 8.80
CA LEU A 13 1.81 -13.24 7.85
C LEU A 13 2.98 -13.34 6.87
N LYS A 14 2.66 -13.43 5.57
CA LYS A 14 3.63 -13.42 4.47
C LYS A 14 3.61 -12.06 3.80
N ALA A 15 4.74 -11.36 3.79
CA ALA A 15 4.85 -10.06 3.15
C ALA A 15 4.61 -10.17 1.65
N ILE A 16 3.81 -9.24 1.11
CA ILE A 16 3.52 -9.11 -0.31
C ILE A 16 3.61 -7.65 -0.74
N VAL A 17 3.85 -7.44 -2.04
CA VAL A 17 3.79 -6.14 -2.68
C VAL A 17 2.89 -6.24 -3.89
N GLU A 18 1.88 -5.39 -3.93
CA GLU A 18 0.88 -5.38 -4.99
C GLU A 18 0.82 -4.01 -5.65
N TRP A 19 0.34 -3.96 -6.89
CA TRP A 19 0.03 -2.69 -7.56
C TRP A 19 -1.46 -2.41 -7.40
N ILE A 20 -1.80 -1.28 -6.78
CA ILE A 20 -3.18 -0.86 -6.58
C ILE A 20 -3.48 0.37 -7.45
N ASP A 21 -4.68 0.42 -7.99
CA ASP A 21 -5.21 1.61 -8.65
C ASP A 21 -5.59 2.65 -7.60
N VAL A 22 -5.16 3.89 -7.79
CA VAL A 22 -5.48 5.02 -6.91
C VAL A 22 -5.93 6.22 -7.73
N ASP A 23 -6.91 6.94 -7.21
CA ASP A 23 -7.38 8.21 -7.75
C ASP A 23 -6.92 9.37 -6.85
N TYR A 24 -6.48 10.46 -7.48
CA TYR A 24 -6.24 11.72 -6.81
C TYR A 24 -6.52 12.89 -7.74
N GLU A 25 -7.47 13.75 -7.38
CA GLU A 25 -7.86 14.93 -8.17
C GLU A 25 -8.21 14.55 -9.62
N GLY A 26 -8.93 13.44 -9.81
CA GLY A 26 -9.35 12.93 -11.12
C GLY A 26 -8.24 12.28 -11.96
N HIS A 27 -7.03 12.15 -11.41
CA HIS A 27 -5.93 11.43 -12.03
C HIS A 27 -5.86 10.03 -11.43
N THR A 28 -5.91 9.02 -12.29
CA THR A 28 -5.76 7.62 -11.90
C THR A 28 -4.38 7.10 -12.24
N SER A 29 -3.79 6.33 -11.34
CA SER A 29 -2.49 5.67 -11.55
C SER A 29 -2.37 4.42 -10.69
N LYS A 30 -1.34 3.61 -10.96
CA LYS A 30 -0.97 2.46 -10.13
C LYS A 30 0.18 2.81 -9.21
N ILE A 31 0.05 2.51 -7.92
CA ILE A 31 1.15 2.60 -6.95
C ILE A 31 1.42 1.25 -6.30
N LYS A 32 2.64 1.06 -5.78
CA LYS A 32 2.97 -0.11 -4.97
C LYS A 32 2.34 0.02 -3.59
N SER A 33 1.68 -1.04 -3.15
CA SER A 33 1.15 -1.25 -1.80
C SER A 33 1.87 -2.44 -1.17
N ARG A 34 2.49 -2.22 -0.01
CA ARG A 34 3.10 -3.24 0.84
C ARG A 34 2.11 -3.64 1.93
N LEU A 35 2.02 -4.94 2.17
CA LEU A 35 1.24 -5.53 3.26
C LEU A 35 1.74 -6.95 3.53
N ALA A 36 1.08 -7.66 4.42
CA ALA A 36 1.27 -9.08 4.62
C ALA A 36 -0.07 -9.82 4.66
N LYS A 37 -0.12 -11.00 4.04
CA LYS A 37 -1.31 -11.84 3.96
C LYS A 37 -1.13 -13.09 4.81
N CYS A 38 -2.15 -13.40 5.62
CA CYS A 38 -2.14 -14.60 6.43
C CYS A 38 -2.31 -15.84 5.55
N ASP A 39 -1.44 -16.84 5.74
CA ASP A 39 -1.51 -18.11 5.02
C ASP A 39 -2.59 -19.09 5.52
N PHE A 40 -3.27 -18.75 6.63
CA PHE A 40 -4.36 -19.55 7.19
C PHE A 40 -5.74 -18.94 6.93
N CYS A 41 -5.98 -17.71 7.38
CA CYS A 41 -7.29 -17.06 7.24
C CYS A 41 -7.39 -16.09 6.06
N GLY A 42 -6.29 -15.85 5.33
CA GLY A 42 -6.27 -14.92 4.19
C GLY A 42 -6.35 -13.44 4.55
N SER A 43 -6.46 -13.07 5.84
CA SER A 43 -6.53 -11.68 6.26
C SER A 43 -5.28 -10.90 5.86
N GLU A 44 -5.50 -9.69 5.34
CA GLU A 44 -4.48 -8.73 4.93
C GLU A 44 -4.22 -7.75 6.07
N GLN A 45 -2.94 -7.51 6.36
CA GLN A 45 -2.50 -6.65 7.46
C GLN A 45 -1.29 -5.82 7.00
N ALA A 46 -1.20 -4.57 7.44
CA ALA A 46 -0.04 -3.72 7.19
C ALA A 46 0.53 -3.25 8.54
N ASP A 47 1.83 -3.38 8.72
CA ASP A 47 2.50 -2.85 9.91
C ASP A 47 2.94 -1.39 9.73
N ASN A 48 3.54 -0.80 10.76
CA ASN A 48 3.98 0.59 10.72
C ASN A 48 4.99 0.88 9.58
N SER A 49 5.83 -0.10 9.22
CA SER A 49 6.78 0.05 8.13
C SER A 49 6.09 0.00 6.77
N ASP A 50 5.12 -0.91 6.60
CA ASP A 50 4.28 -0.98 5.40
C ASP A 50 3.47 0.31 5.21
N VAL A 51 2.81 0.79 6.26
CA VAL A 51 2.01 2.04 6.23
C VAL A 51 2.88 3.24 5.86
N THR A 52 4.11 3.30 6.38
CA THR A 52 5.05 4.39 6.07
C THR A 52 5.44 4.38 4.59
N GLU A 53 5.77 3.21 4.04
CA GLU A 53 6.12 3.06 2.63
C GLU A 53 4.94 3.34 1.70
N ASN A 54 3.74 2.87 2.04
CA ASN A 54 2.52 3.13 1.28
C ASN A 54 2.18 4.63 1.26
N LYS A 55 2.33 5.31 2.40
CA LYS A 55 2.16 6.76 2.50
C LYS A 55 3.16 7.51 1.63
N ARG A 56 4.42 7.06 1.57
CA ARG A 56 5.44 7.64 0.69
C ARG A 56 5.06 7.47 -0.78
N ALA A 57 4.59 6.29 -1.20
CA ALA A 57 4.14 6.05 -2.57
C ALA A 57 2.97 6.97 -2.96
N MET A 58 1.94 7.09 -2.11
CA MET A 58 0.83 8.03 -2.32
C MET A 58 1.30 9.49 -2.37
N THR A 59 2.24 9.88 -1.51
CA THR A 59 2.76 11.25 -1.47
C THR A 59 3.55 11.59 -2.74
N ALA A 60 4.36 10.66 -3.24
CA ALA A 60 5.09 10.82 -4.49
C ALA A 60 4.13 10.98 -5.67
N PHE A 61 3.08 10.15 -5.75
CA PHE A 61 2.04 10.27 -6.76
C PHE A 61 1.36 11.64 -6.71
N ARG A 62 0.88 12.07 -5.54
CA ARG A 62 0.23 13.38 -5.38
C ARG A 62 1.12 14.56 -5.78
N LYS A 63 2.42 14.49 -5.45
CA LYS A 63 3.40 15.53 -5.85
C LYS A 63 3.55 15.58 -7.37
N GLN A 64 3.63 14.42 -8.01
CA GLN A 64 3.71 14.32 -9.47
C GLN A 64 2.45 14.89 -10.13
N THR A 65 1.26 14.50 -9.67
CA THR A 65 -0.02 15.00 -10.20
C THR A 65 -0.12 16.52 -10.10
N LYS A 66 0.27 17.10 -8.96
CA LYS A 66 0.26 18.56 -8.78
C LYS A 66 1.19 19.27 -9.75
N ALA A 67 2.44 18.82 -9.84
CA ALA A 67 3.42 19.39 -10.78
C ALA A 67 2.93 19.31 -12.24
N THR A 68 2.32 18.18 -12.64
CA THR A 68 1.72 18.03 -13.97
C THR A 68 0.55 19.00 -14.17
N SER A 69 -0.35 19.11 -13.19
CA SER A 69 -1.51 20.01 -13.27
C SER A 69 -1.15 21.49 -13.32
N GLU A 70 -0.05 21.89 -12.66
CA GLU A 70 0.48 23.25 -12.66
C GLU A 70 1.18 23.60 -13.98
N SER A 71 1.80 22.63 -14.65
CA SER A 71 2.45 22.83 -15.95
C SER A 71 1.47 22.97 -17.13
N MET A 72 0.20 22.61 -16.96
CA MET A 72 -0.85 22.70 -17.98
C MET A 72 -1.69 23.99 -17.88
N ARG A 73 -1.44 24.82 -16.87
CA ARG A 73 -2.09 26.13 -16.68
C ARG A 73 -1.24 27.24 -17.29
#